data_AF-A0A7W1GJ22-F1
#
_entry.id   AF-A0A7W1GJ22-F1
#
_cell.length_a   1.000
_cell.length_b   1.000
_cell.length_c   1.000
_cell.angle_alpha   90.00
_cell.angle_beta   90.00
_cell.angle_gamma   90.00
#
_symmetry.space_group_name_H-M   'P 1'
#
loop_
_entity.id
_entity.type
_entity.pdbx_description
1 polymer ?
#
loop_
_entity_poly.entity_id
_entity_poly.type
_entity_poly.pdbx_seq_one_letter_code
_entity_poly.pdbx_strand_id
1 'polypeptide(L)'
;MAVQVTRRSDRAKFASEEIAQATAEEKAAAFSTYGAYYGTYTINEAAGTITHHVEGSLTPNDVGKDFVRYYKLSGNRITLMPVETNDRPGTSQPVRSLTWERVK
;
A
#
# COMPACT_ATOMS: atom_id res chain seq x y z
N MET A 1 -2.33 -5.80 -11.50
CA MET A 1 -2.32 -5.93 -10.03
C MET A 1 -2.88 -4.65 -9.43
N ALA A 2 -3.60 -4.73 -8.31
CA ALA A 2 -4.10 -3.57 -7.58
C ALA A 2 -3.93 -3.79 -6.07
N VAL A 3 -3.50 -2.76 -5.36
CA VAL A 3 -3.33 -2.76 -3.91
C VAL A 3 -4.23 -1.70 -3.32
N GLN A 4 -5.04 -2.10 -2.35
CA GLN A 4 -5.96 -1.24 -1.62
C GLN A 4 -5.88 -1.60 -0.14
N VAL A 5 -5.50 -0.64 0.70
CA VAL A 5 -5.24 -0.86 2.12
C VAL A 5 -5.82 0.27 2.94
N THR A 6 -6.65 -0.07 3.92
CA THR A 6 -7.11 0.84 4.97
C THR A 6 -6.33 0.56 6.24
N ARG A 7 -5.88 1.61 6.94
CA ARG A 7 -5.38 1.44 8.32
C ARG A 7 -6.60 1.15 9.21
N ARG A 8 -6.68 -0.09 9.71
CA ARG A 8 -7.83 -0.62 10.46
C ARG A 8 -7.79 -0.10 11.91
N SER A 9 -8.24 1.13 12.15
CA SER A 9 -8.80 1.53 13.46
C SER A 9 -9.29 2.99 13.54
N ASP A 10 -8.81 3.91 12.70
CA ASP A 10 -9.01 5.36 12.86
C ASP A 10 -9.76 6.05 11.71
N ARG A 11 -10.20 5.29 10.69
CA ARG A 11 -10.92 5.89 9.55
C ARG A 11 -12.35 6.24 9.92
N ALA A 12 -12.57 7.51 10.27
CA ALA A 12 -13.89 8.07 10.52
C ALA A 12 -14.78 8.01 9.27
N LYS A 13 -16.09 7.84 9.48
CA LYS A 13 -17.10 8.08 8.46
C LYS A 13 -17.26 9.58 8.25
N PHE A 14 -17.70 9.97 7.06
CA PHE A 14 -18.22 11.32 6.85
C PHE A 14 -19.52 11.52 7.64
N ALA A 15 -19.80 12.77 7.99
CA ALA A 15 -21.06 13.14 8.65
C ALA A 15 -22.29 12.97 7.74
N SER A 16 -22.09 13.04 6.42
CA SER A 16 -23.12 12.87 5.39
C SER A 16 -22.71 11.77 4.40
N GLU A 17 -23.70 11.05 3.87
CA GLU A 17 -23.51 10.09 2.76
C GLU A 17 -23.20 10.82 1.44
N GLU A 18 -23.55 12.11 1.34
CA GLU A 18 -23.24 12.94 0.17
C GLU A 18 -21.80 13.45 0.24
N ILE A 19 -20.89 12.86 -0.56
CA ILE A 19 -19.46 13.25 -0.62
C ILE A 19 -19.27 14.74 -0.93
N ALA A 20 -20.19 15.35 -1.68
CA ALA A 20 -20.16 16.78 -1.99
C ALA A 20 -20.24 17.65 -0.72
N GLN A 21 -20.93 17.18 0.32
CA GLN A 21 -21.10 17.85 1.60
C GLN A 21 -19.93 17.61 2.57
N ALA A 22 -19.07 16.64 2.30
CA ALA A 22 -17.94 16.34 3.18
C ALA A 22 -16.95 17.51 3.24
N THR A 23 -16.51 17.84 4.46
CA THR A 23 -15.59 18.96 4.70
C THR A 23 -14.20 18.66 4.14
N ALA A 24 -13.36 19.70 4.04
CA ALA A 24 -11.98 19.52 3.61
C ALA A 24 -11.20 18.61 4.58
N GLU A 25 -11.45 18.75 5.88
CA GLU A 25 -10.84 17.97 6.96
C GLU A 25 -11.24 16.49 6.87
N GLU A 26 -12.53 16.22 6.64
CA GLU A 26 -13.03 14.88 6.43
C GLU A 26 -12.37 14.21 5.21
N LYS A 27 -12.30 14.93 4.09
CA LYS A 27 -11.64 14.42 2.86
C LYS A 27 -10.15 14.14 3.09
N ALA A 28 -9.44 15.02 3.78
CA ALA A 28 -8.03 14.84 4.12
C ALA A 28 -7.80 13.63 5.07
N ALA A 29 -8.67 13.45 6.07
CA ALA A 29 -8.63 12.30 6.95
C ALA A 29 -8.90 10.98 6.18
N ALA A 30 -9.90 10.98 5.29
CA ALA A 30 -10.20 9.82 4.45
C ALA A 30 -9.07 9.49 3.46
N PHE A 31 -8.38 10.50 2.93
CA PHE A 31 -7.21 10.33 2.06
C PHE A 31 -6.02 9.75 2.83
N SER A 32 -5.68 10.32 3.99
CA SER A 32 -4.47 9.97 4.76
C SER A 32 -4.52 8.55 5.39
N THR A 33 -5.71 7.97 5.52
CA THR A 33 -5.95 6.64 6.10
C THR A 33 -6.13 5.54 5.05
N TYR A 34 -6.13 5.89 3.76
CA TYR A 34 -6.29 4.96 2.64
C TYR A 34 -5.09 4.99 1.71
N GLY A 35 -4.61 3.81 1.32
CA GLY A 35 -3.61 3.66 0.28
C GLY A 35 -4.19 2.86 -0.87
N ALA A 36 -4.05 3.37 -2.09
CA ALA A 36 -4.43 2.64 -3.29
C ALA A 36 -3.46 2.92 -4.44
N TYR A 37 -3.08 1.87 -5.16
CA TYR A 37 -2.36 1.96 -6.43
C TYR A 37 -2.61 0.71 -7.28
N TYR A 38 -2.34 0.82 -8.57
CA TYR A 38 -2.45 -0.28 -9.52
C TYR A 38 -1.39 -0.19 -10.62
N GLY A 39 -1.22 -1.31 -11.33
CA GLY A 39 -0.37 -1.42 -12.51
C GLY A 39 0.06 -2.85 -12.76
N THR A 40 1.13 -3.03 -13.51
CA THR A 40 1.77 -4.32 -13.77
C THR A 40 2.75 -4.72 -12.66
N TYR A 41 3.26 -5.94 -12.71
CA TYR A 41 4.29 -6.40 -11.80
C TYR A 41 5.24 -7.39 -12.48
N THR A 42 6.46 -7.45 -11.99
CA THR A 42 7.47 -8.44 -12.36
C THR A 42 7.99 -9.16 -11.12
N ILE A 43 8.37 -10.43 -11.26
CA ILE A 43 8.93 -11.25 -10.18
C ILE A 43 10.36 -11.60 -10.54
N ASN A 44 11.28 -11.40 -9.59
CA ASN A 44 12.63 -11.92 -9.63
C ASN A 44 12.77 -13.00 -8.56
N GLU A 45 12.62 -14.26 -8.97
CA GLU A 45 12.67 -15.41 -8.06
C GLU A 45 14.05 -15.59 -7.43
N ALA A 46 15.12 -15.33 -8.18
CA ALA A 46 16.50 -15.45 -7.69
C ALA A 46 16.80 -14.44 -6.57
N ALA A 47 16.24 -13.23 -6.67
CA ALA A 47 16.35 -12.19 -5.65
C ALA A 47 15.26 -12.28 -4.56
N GLY A 48 14.22 -13.11 -4.76
CA GLY A 48 13.06 -13.19 -3.88
C GLY A 48 12.24 -11.89 -3.83
N THR A 49 12.20 -11.13 -4.93
CA THR A 49 11.52 -9.84 -4.99
C THR A 49 10.39 -9.79 -6.01
N ILE A 50 9.42 -8.92 -5.72
CA ILE A 50 8.38 -8.48 -6.64
C ILE A 50 8.53 -6.97 -6.83
N THR A 51 8.45 -6.52 -8.08
CA THR A 51 8.42 -5.11 -8.45
C THR A 51 7.04 -4.77 -8.95
N HIS A 52 6.37 -3.81 -8.32
CA HIS A 52 5.13 -3.23 -8.84
C HIS A 52 5.47 -2.00 -9.68
N HIS A 53 5.07 -2.00 -10.95
CA HIS A 53 5.20 -0.87 -11.86
C HIS A 53 3.94 -0.01 -11.75
N VAL A 54 4.03 1.14 -11.08
CA VAL A 54 2.85 1.94 -10.70
C VAL A 54 2.34 2.73 -11.91
N GLU A 55 1.16 2.35 -12.40
CA GLU A 55 0.47 3.03 -13.51
C GLU A 55 -0.56 4.04 -13.01
N GLY A 56 -1.14 3.81 -11.82
CA GLY A 56 -2.04 4.74 -11.16
C GLY A 56 -1.95 4.62 -9.65
N SER A 57 -2.12 5.74 -8.95
CA SER A 57 -2.02 5.81 -7.48
C SER A 57 -2.91 6.92 -6.92
N LEU A 58 -3.44 6.68 -5.72
CA LEU A 58 -4.10 7.71 -4.93
C LEU A 58 -3.13 8.86 -4.60
N THR A 59 -1.84 8.56 -4.46
CA THR A 59 -0.77 9.55 -4.35
C THR A 59 -0.21 9.81 -5.75
N PRO A 60 -0.51 10.96 -6.40
CA PRO A 60 -0.14 11.19 -7.80
C PRO A 60 1.37 11.09 -8.05
N ASN A 61 2.17 11.51 -7.06
CA ASN A 61 3.63 11.48 -7.14
C ASN A 61 4.23 10.07 -7.22
N ASP A 62 3.44 9.01 -7.04
CA ASP A 62 3.91 7.64 -7.16
C ASP A 62 3.72 7.04 -8.56
N VAL A 63 2.96 7.69 -9.43
CA VAL A 63 2.78 7.24 -10.82
C VAL A 63 4.12 7.22 -11.55
N GLY A 64 4.42 6.11 -12.23
CA GLY A 64 5.68 5.87 -12.93
C GLY A 64 6.82 5.34 -12.05
N LYS A 65 6.61 5.16 -10.73
CA LYS A 65 7.61 4.55 -9.85
C LYS A 65 7.53 3.04 -9.84
N ASP A 66 8.66 2.43 -9.51
CA ASP A 66 8.76 1.03 -9.18
C ASP A 66 8.79 0.82 -7.66
N PHE A 67 7.88 -0.01 -7.16
CA PHE A 67 7.89 -0.44 -5.76
C PHE A 67 8.43 -1.86 -5.67
N VAL A 68 9.71 -1.96 -5.30
CA VAL A 68 10.36 -3.26 -5.05
C VAL A 68 10.06 -3.74 -3.63
N ARG A 69 9.69 -5.01 -3.48
CA ARG A 69 9.36 -5.66 -2.21
C ARG A 69 9.96 -7.07 -2.19
N TYR A 70 10.47 -7.50 -1.05
CA TYR A 70 10.64 -8.94 -0.81
C TYR A 70 9.28 -9.60 -0.66
N TYR A 71 9.15 -10.86 -1.08
CA TYR A 71 7.92 -11.62 -0.87
C TYR A 71 8.18 -12.96 -0.18
N LYS A 72 7.21 -13.41 0.62
CA LYS A 72 7.16 -14.75 1.18
C LYS A 72 5.80 -15.37 0.87
N LEU A 73 5.81 -16.60 0.36
CA LEU A 73 4.61 -17.41 0.16
C LEU A 73 4.49 -18.44 1.27
N SER A 74 3.28 -18.60 1.81
CA SER A 74 2.96 -19.63 2.80
C SER A 74 1.52 -20.08 2.62
N GLY A 75 1.32 -21.27 2.04
CA GLY A 75 0.00 -21.78 1.71
C GLY A 75 -0.77 -20.84 0.79
N ASN A 76 -1.91 -20.33 1.27
CA ASN A 76 -2.74 -19.37 0.54
C ASN A 76 -2.40 -17.90 0.84
N ARG A 77 -1.28 -17.62 1.53
CA ARG A 77 -0.87 -16.26 1.91
C ARG A 77 0.38 -15.79 1.17
N ILE A 78 0.40 -14.49 0.87
CA ILE A 78 1.60 -13.76 0.45
C ILE A 78 1.87 -12.62 1.43
N THR A 79 3.11 -12.50 1.87
CA THR A 79 3.59 -11.37 2.67
C THR A 79 4.61 -10.59 1.85
N LEU A 80 4.37 -9.30 1.65
CA LEU A 80 5.30 -8.36 1.02
C LEU A 80 5.98 -7.51 2.08
N MET A 81 7.30 -7.37 1.97
CA MET A 81 8.14 -6.62 2.89
C MET A 81 8.93 -5.57 2.10
N PRO A 82 9.16 -4.37 2.64
CA PRO A 82 10.02 -3.39 1.98
C PRO A 82 11.43 -3.97 1.82
N VAL A 83 12.02 -3.76 0.65
CA VAL A 83 13.48 -3.75 0.48
C VAL A 83 13.90 -2.40 1.05
N GLU A 84 14.67 -2.36 2.14
CA GLU A 84 14.89 -1.15 2.94
C GLU A 84 15.22 0.08 2.08
N THR A 85 14.39 1.13 2.16
CA THR A 85 14.77 2.46 1.68
C THR A 85 14.92 3.35 2.91
N ASN A 86 16.14 3.39 3.45
CA ASN A 86 16.66 4.20 4.57
C ASN A 86 17.03 3.42 5.83
N ASP A 87 18.19 2.76 5.79
CA ASP A 87 19.04 2.54 6.97
C ASP A 87 19.59 3.89 7.47
N ARG A 88 18.77 4.66 8.18
CA ARG A 88 19.31 5.68 9.09
C ARG A 88 19.56 5.01 10.44
N PRO A 89 20.81 5.00 10.94
CA PRO A 89 21.10 4.51 12.29
C PRO A 89 20.21 5.23 13.31
N GLY A 90 19.42 4.48 14.08
CA GLY A 90 18.53 5.02 15.11
C GLY A 90 17.06 5.23 14.72
N THR A 91 16.67 4.93 13.47
CA THR A 91 15.25 4.95 13.05
C THR A 91 14.82 3.59 12.52
N SER A 92 14.74 2.58 13.39
CA SER A 92 14.03 1.33 13.08
C SER A 92 12.53 1.64 12.97
N GLN A 93 12.10 2.18 11.82
CA GLN A 93 10.70 2.24 11.45
C GLN A 93 10.18 0.79 11.45
N PRO A 94 9.01 0.51 12.06
CA PRO A 94 8.43 -0.82 11.97
C PRO A 94 8.31 -1.19 10.49
N VAL A 95 8.92 -2.32 10.11
CA VAL A 95 8.88 -2.87 8.75
C VAL A 95 7.42 -3.04 8.37
N ARG A 96 6.86 -2.11 7.59
CA ARG A 96 5.47 -2.16 7.16
C ARG A 96 5.35 -3.30 6.15
N SER A 97 4.96 -4.47 6.64
CA SER A 97 4.60 -5.61 5.80
C SER A 97 3.14 -5.54 5.38
N LEU A 98 2.85 -6.07 4.21
CA LEU A 98 1.49 -6.25 3.72
C LEU A 98 1.26 -7.75 3.53
N THR A 99 0.20 -8.29 4.12
CA THR A 99 -0.14 -9.71 3.99
C THR A 99 -1.52 -9.86 3.37
N TRP A 100 -1.60 -10.64 2.30
CA TRP A 100 -2.84 -11.02 1.65
C TRP A 100 -3.07 -12.51 1.79
N GLU A 101 -4.34 -12.89 1.90
CA GLU A 101 -4.80 -14.27 1.81
C GLU A 101 -5.66 -14.42 0.55
N ARG A 102 -5.40 -15.46 -0.23
CA ARG A 102 -6.18 -15.79 -1.43
C ARG A 102 -7.62 -16.11 -1.02
N VAL A 103 -8.57 -15.34 -1.54
CA VAL A 103 -10.01 -15.61 -1.40
C VAL A 103 -10.34 -16.88 -2.19
N LYS A 104 -11.23 -17.71 -1.64
CA LYS A 104 -11.71 -18.95 -2.27
C LYS A 104 -12.77 -18.67 -3.32
#